data_AF-A0AAP2K803-F1
#
_entry.id   AF-A0AAP2K803-F1
#
_cell.length_a   1.000
_cell.length_b   1.000
_cell.length_c   1.000
_cell.angle_alpha   90.00
_cell.angle_beta   90.00
_cell.angle_gamma   90.00
#
_symmetry.space_group_name_H-M   'P 1'
#
loop_
_entity.id
_entity.type
_entity.pdbx_description
1 polymer ?
#
loop_
_entity_poly.entity_id
_entity_poly.type
_entity_poly.pdbx_seq_one_letter_code
_entity_poly.pdbx_strand_id
1 'polypeptide(L)'
;MNCSRKSNSWDVLKNFEREVRRLETSQIITLISGAGLGAILSAILVFVNNSKRNWLDYITKERTEWRKSIKLIIVDLLDGKNRKSAVSRLKSQINPYGSDMNVKYINDYYMKDGHIWDLLSNFDYSEEKSQKLSQYLELLLKYDWERSKNEVGIGRAALWNLLRWGLIFLNTIMFFWANNVNNILNIYLSFFSTIFLILQYFLIKLLSKLNFDSRKEKIILFLSFIMAFVFPYLYSLYLTIILLNFYNLIKVNLLVDILPVILVLIIISSEIFFLYQIFDIGHKYISQIKKIEKNKTDLELKYYGIYNLNYRLKQKSWDIKYNITKEDVNKLKKEQIKIRKKINKKLNKKLKKKLIKKLIRKLIIKENTHV
;
A
#
# COMPACT_ATOMS: atom_id res chain seq x y z
N MET A 1 -34.62 -49.29 -20.93
CA MET A 1 -34.41 -48.11 -21.80
C MET A 1 -35.15 -46.92 -21.20
N ASN A 2 -34.58 -45.73 -21.37
CA ASN A 2 -35.07 -44.38 -20.98
C ASN A 2 -34.77 -43.89 -19.56
N CYS A 3 -33.50 -43.52 -19.35
CA CYS A 3 -33.12 -42.41 -18.48
C CYS A 3 -33.64 -41.09 -19.06
N SER A 4 -34.57 -40.44 -18.37
CA SER A 4 -35.06 -39.10 -18.70
C SER A 4 -34.34 -38.03 -17.88
N ARG A 5 -33.57 -37.21 -18.60
CA ARG A 5 -33.13 -35.81 -18.34
C ARG A 5 -32.92 -35.38 -16.87
N LYS A 6 -31.67 -35.48 -16.41
CA LYS A 6 -31.13 -34.56 -15.40
C LYS A 6 -31.01 -33.17 -16.03
N SER A 7 -31.92 -32.27 -15.68
CA SER A 7 -31.71 -30.83 -15.82
C SER A 7 -30.55 -30.43 -14.91
N ASN A 8 -29.46 -29.91 -15.47
CA ASN A 8 -28.30 -29.48 -14.70
C ASN A 8 -28.70 -28.24 -13.88
N SER A 9 -28.61 -28.35 -12.55
CA SER A 9 -28.83 -27.25 -11.59
C SER A 9 -28.08 -25.95 -11.96
N TRP A 10 -26.92 -26.09 -12.60
CA TRP A 10 -26.13 -24.96 -13.14
C TRP A 10 -26.83 -24.19 -14.26
N ASP A 11 -27.60 -24.85 -15.12
CA ASP A 11 -28.34 -24.19 -16.20
C ASP A 11 -29.58 -23.46 -15.66
N VAL A 12 -30.19 -24.00 -14.60
CA VAL A 12 -31.29 -23.36 -13.87
C VAL A 12 -30.79 -22.10 -13.14
N LEU A 13 -29.64 -22.17 -12.47
CA LEU A 13 -29.01 -21.01 -11.84
C LEU A 13 -28.60 -19.94 -12.85
N LYS A 14 -28.05 -20.34 -14.00
CA LYS A 14 -27.64 -19.39 -15.05
C LYS A 14 -28.83 -18.72 -15.73
N ASN A 15 -29.95 -19.44 -15.89
CA ASN A 15 -31.20 -18.87 -16.37
C ASN A 15 -31.84 -17.96 -15.33
N PHE A 16 -31.83 -18.34 -14.04
CA PHE A 16 -32.32 -17.49 -12.95
C PHE A 16 -31.51 -16.19 -12.85
N GLU A 17 -30.18 -16.27 -12.93
CA GLU A 17 -29.28 -15.12 -12.88
C GLU A 17 -29.39 -14.22 -14.13
N ARG A 18 -29.79 -14.77 -15.28
CA ARG A 18 -30.14 -13.99 -16.49
C ARG A 18 -31.51 -13.35 -16.37
N GLU A 19 -32.49 -14.05 -15.80
CA GLU A 19 -33.84 -13.53 -15.60
C GLU A 19 -33.83 -12.40 -14.56
N VAL A 20 -33.07 -12.56 -13.47
CA VAL A 20 -32.83 -11.50 -12.46
C VAL A 20 -32.13 -10.30 -13.10
N ARG A 21 -31.11 -10.50 -13.94
CA ARG A 21 -30.47 -9.39 -14.70
C ARG A 21 -31.41 -8.74 -15.71
N ARG A 22 -32.33 -9.50 -16.33
CA ARG A 22 -33.37 -8.96 -17.22
C ARG A 22 -34.44 -8.17 -16.44
N LEU A 23 -34.79 -8.60 -15.24
CA LEU A 23 -35.71 -7.89 -14.36
C LEU A 23 -35.09 -6.59 -13.85
N GLU A 24 -33.80 -6.59 -13.47
CA GLU A 24 -33.08 -5.36 -13.11
C GLU A 24 -32.96 -4.39 -14.29
N THR A 25 -32.59 -4.87 -15.48
CA THR A 25 -32.46 -4.01 -16.66
C THR A 25 -33.81 -3.48 -17.16
N SER A 26 -34.88 -4.28 -17.12
CA SER A 26 -36.23 -3.82 -17.46
C SER A 26 -36.77 -2.83 -16.44
N GLN A 27 -36.56 -3.03 -15.13
CA GLN A 27 -36.92 -2.04 -14.10
C GLN A 27 -36.14 -0.74 -14.28
N ILE A 28 -34.85 -0.81 -14.61
CA ILE A 28 -34.02 0.36 -14.94
C ILE A 28 -34.56 1.05 -16.20
N ILE A 29 -34.97 0.31 -17.24
CA ILE A 29 -35.54 0.87 -18.49
C ILE A 29 -36.93 1.48 -18.25
N THR A 30 -37.77 0.88 -17.42
CA THR A 30 -39.08 1.43 -17.02
C THR A 30 -38.92 2.68 -16.15
N LEU A 31 -37.89 2.73 -15.31
CA LEU A 31 -37.51 3.93 -14.54
C LEU A 31 -36.93 5.03 -15.46
N ILE A 32 -36.13 4.66 -16.45
CA ILE A 32 -35.56 5.58 -17.48
C ILE A 32 -36.66 6.14 -18.40
N SER A 33 -37.71 5.38 -18.69
CA SER A 33 -38.80 5.79 -19.59
C SER A 33 -39.91 6.59 -18.89
N GLY A 34 -40.06 6.49 -17.57
CA GLY A 34 -41.12 7.18 -16.81
C GLY A 34 -40.67 8.30 -15.87
N ALA A 35 -39.40 8.34 -15.44
CA ALA A 35 -38.95 9.26 -14.39
C ALA A 35 -37.86 10.21 -14.92
N GLY A 36 -38.12 11.52 -14.86
CA GLY A 36 -37.14 12.53 -15.24
C GLY A 36 -35.80 12.38 -14.51
N LEU A 37 -34.71 12.90 -15.09
CA LEU A 37 -33.31 12.77 -14.59
C LEU A 37 -33.14 13.03 -13.08
N GLY A 38 -33.97 13.91 -12.48
CA GLY A 38 -33.96 14.20 -11.05
C GLY A 38 -34.41 13.04 -10.14
N ALA A 39 -35.36 12.23 -10.58
CA ALA A 39 -35.83 11.05 -9.84
C ALA A 39 -34.81 9.90 -9.91
N ILE A 40 -34.13 9.76 -11.04
CA ILE A 40 -33.03 8.79 -11.24
C ILE A 40 -31.84 9.17 -10.34
N LEU A 41 -31.43 10.45 -10.34
CA LEU A 41 -30.38 10.96 -9.44
C LEU A 41 -30.75 10.75 -7.97
N SER A 42 -32.01 10.99 -7.60
CA SER A 42 -32.51 10.79 -6.24
C SER A 42 -32.49 9.32 -5.83
N ALA A 43 -32.91 8.41 -6.72
CA ALA A 43 -32.89 6.96 -6.46
C ALA A 43 -31.45 6.43 -6.32
N ILE A 44 -30.53 6.90 -7.17
CA ILE A 44 -29.10 6.56 -7.08
C ILE A 44 -28.50 7.10 -5.77
N LEU A 45 -28.81 8.35 -5.39
CA LEU A 45 -28.36 8.94 -4.14
C LEU A 45 -28.89 8.18 -2.92
N VAL A 46 -30.18 7.82 -2.91
CA VAL A 46 -30.81 7.04 -1.83
C VAL A 46 -30.20 5.64 -1.74
N PHE A 47 -29.96 4.96 -2.86
CA PHE A 47 -29.32 3.65 -2.89
C PHE A 47 -27.87 3.69 -2.38
N VAL A 48 -27.08 4.67 -2.83
CA VAL A 48 -25.69 4.88 -2.36
C VAL A 48 -25.67 5.24 -0.87
N ASN A 49 -26.64 6.01 -0.39
CA ASN A 49 -26.72 6.39 1.02
C ASN A 49 -27.13 5.20 1.92
N ASN A 50 -28.13 4.41 1.50
CA ASN A 50 -28.60 3.25 2.24
C ASN A 50 -27.57 2.11 2.26
N SER A 51 -26.89 1.84 1.14
CA SER A 51 -25.82 0.83 1.08
C SER A 51 -24.63 1.20 1.98
N LYS A 52 -24.22 2.47 1.99
CA LYS A 52 -23.18 2.98 2.91
C LYS A 52 -23.59 2.84 4.38
N ARG A 53 -24.83 3.22 4.72
CA ARG A 53 -25.34 3.12 6.09
C ARG A 53 -25.38 1.65 6.57
N ASN A 54 -25.92 0.75 5.75
CA ASN A 54 -25.98 -0.68 6.10
C ASN A 54 -24.58 -1.31 6.26
N TRP A 55 -23.61 -0.92 5.42
CA TRP A 55 -22.23 -1.38 5.54
C TRP A 55 -21.53 -0.83 6.80
N LEU A 56 -21.75 0.46 7.12
CA LEU A 56 -21.23 1.07 8.35
C LEU A 56 -21.85 0.41 9.59
N ASP A 57 -23.15 0.15 9.60
CA ASP A 57 -23.85 -0.52 10.71
C ASP A 57 -23.32 -1.95 10.90
N TYR A 58 -23.11 -2.68 9.80
CA TYR A 58 -22.52 -4.03 9.82
C TYR A 58 -21.10 -4.02 10.41
N ILE A 59 -20.21 -3.17 9.89
CA ILE A 59 -18.82 -3.06 10.39
C ILE A 59 -18.78 -2.59 11.84
N THR A 60 -19.65 -1.66 12.22
CA THR A 60 -19.71 -1.16 13.59
C THR A 60 -20.17 -2.25 14.54
N LYS A 61 -21.10 -3.12 14.12
CA LYS A 61 -21.54 -4.30 14.89
C LYS A 61 -20.42 -5.33 15.02
N GLU A 62 -19.81 -5.77 13.92
CA GLU A 62 -18.70 -6.74 13.96
C GLU A 62 -17.54 -6.24 14.84
N ARG A 63 -17.14 -4.97 14.71
CA ARG A 63 -16.09 -4.39 15.55
C ARG A 63 -16.49 -4.33 17.02
N THR A 64 -17.76 -4.06 17.32
CA THR A 64 -18.24 -4.04 18.71
C THR A 64 -18.20 -5.44 19.32
N GLU A 65 -18.61 -6.45 18.56
CA GLU A 65 -18.53 -7.86 18.97
C GLU A 65 -17.08 -8.32 19.13
N TRP A 66 -16.21 -7.96 18.19
CA TRP A 66 -14.78 -8.21 18.27
C TRP A 66 -14.14 -7.57 19.52
N ARG A 67 -14.42 -6.28 19.81
CA ARG A 67 -13.93 -5.62 21.04
C ARG A 67 -14.42 -6.31 22.31
N LYS A 68 -15.67 -6.76 22.34
CA LYS A 68 -16.22 -7.54 23.47
C LYS A 68 -15.49 -8.86 23.64
N SER A 69 -15.24 -9.57 22.53
CA SER A 69 -14.49 -10.83 22.52
C SER A 69 -13.07 -10.64 23.09
N ILE A 70 -12.32 -9.64 22.62
CA ILE A 70 -10.98 -9.33 23.13
C ILE A 70 -11.02 -8.98 24.64
N LYS A 71 -12.00 -8.20 25.11
CA LYS A 71 -12.17 -7.90 26.54
C LYS A 71 -12.41 -9.15 27.38
N LEU A 72 -13.27 -10.06 26.91
CA LEU A 72 -13.51 -11.34 27.61
C LEU A 72 -12.25 -12.21 27.63
N ILE A 73 -11.49 -12.24 26.54
CA ILE A 73 -10.20 -12.93 26.48
C ILE A 73 -9.22 -12.35 27.53
N ILE A 74 -9.13 -11.03 27.67
CA ILE A 74 -8.30 -10.38 28.70
C ILE A 74 -8.72 -10.84 30.10
N VAL A 75 -10.03 -10.81 30.41
CA VAL A 75 -10.54 -11.29 31.70
C VAL A 75 -10.15 -12.74 31.95
N ASP A 76 -10.33 -13.63 30.97
CA ASP A 76 -10.01 -15.05 31.10
C ASP A 76 -8.48 -15.33 31.19
N LEU A 77 -7.64 -14.46 30.61
CA LEU A 77 -6.19 -14.54 30.74
C LEU A 77 -5.74 -14.19 32.17
N LEU A 78 -6.36 -13.16 32.76
CA LEU A 78 -6.04 -12.65 34.10
C LEU A 78 -6.65 -13.50 35.22
N ASP A 79 -7.84 -14.08 35.04
CA ASP A 79 -8.49 -14.98 36.03
C ASP A 79 -7.72 -16.30 36.22
N GLY A 80 -6.84 -16.66 35.28
CA GLY A 80 -5.91 -17.78 35.42
C GLY A 80 -6.51 -19.18 35.18
N LYS A 81 -7.82 -19.35 35.35
CA LYS A 81 -8.50 -20.65 35.22
C LYS A 81 -8.60 -21.14 33.76
N ASN A 82 -8.77 -20.21 32.82
CA ASN A 82 -9.14 -20.54 31.42
C ASN A 82 -8.14 -20.07 30.37
N ARG A 83 -6.86 -19.86 30.75
CA ARG A 83 -5.84 -19.27 29.87
C ARG A 83 -5.67 -19.99 28.53
N LYS A 84 -5.73 -21.34 28.52
CA LYS A 84 -5.61 -22.14 27.30
C LYS A 84 -6.76 -21.88 26.32
N SER A 85 -7.99 -21.82 26.83
CA SER A 85 -9.17 -21.48 26.04
C SER A 85 -9.13 -20.02 25.56
N ALA A 86 -8.68 -19.10 26.41
CA ALA A 86 -8.51 -17.69 26.07
C ALA A 86 -7.51 -17.51 24.92
N VAL A 87 -6.33 -18.14 24.99
CA VAL A 87 -5.32 -18.10 23.92
C VAL A 87 -5.83 -18.73 22.63
N SER A 88 -6.57 -19.84 22.71
CA SER A 88 -7.14 -20.48 21.52
C SER A 88 -8.15 -19.57 20.81
N ARG A 89 -9.03 -18.90 21.57
CA ARG A 89 -9.97 -17.92 21.02
C ARG A 89 -9.25 -16.69 20.47
N LEU A 90 -8.19 -16.23 21.14
CA LEU A 90 -7.43 -15.06 20.70
C LEU A 90 -6.86 -15.22 19.29
N LYS A 91 -6.34 -16.41 18.94
CA LYS A 91 -5.78 -16.69 17.62
C LYS A 91 -6.77 -16.46 16.47
N SER A 92 -8.08 -16.56 16.70
CA SER A 92 -9.09 -16.25 15.68
C SER A 92 -9.51 -14.78 15.63
N GLN A 93 -9.10 -13.98 16.62
CA GLN A 93 -9.47 -12.56 16.74
C GLN A 93 -8.35 -11.61 16.31
N ILE A 94 -7.09 -12.06 16.23
CA ILE A 94 -5.95 -11.23 15.85
C ILE A 94 -5.59 -11.40 14.38
N ASN A 95 -4.81 -10.46 13.84
CA ASN A 95 -4.46 -10.45 12.42
C ASN A 95 -3.58 -11.66 12.03
N PRO A 96 -4.03 -12.56 11.14
CA PRO A 96 -3.26 -13.74 10.75
C PRO A 96 -2.00 -13.39 9.95
N TYR A 97 -1.90 -12.21 9.32
CA TYR A 97 -0.71 -11.78 8.59
C TYR A 97 0.53 -11.53 9.46
N GLY A 98 0.35 -11.48 10.78
CA GLY A 98 1.45 -11.43 11.74
C GLY A 98 2.05 -12.78 12.09
N SER A 99 1.37 -13.88 11.74
CA SER A 99 1.86 -15.23 12.01
C SER A 99 3.17 -15.48 11.26
N ASP A 100 4.16 -16.02 11.95
CA ASP A 100 5.46 -16.40 11.40
C ASP A 100 6.16 -15.31 10.56
N MET A 101 6.06 -14.06 11.01
CA MET A 101 6.78 -12.97 10.37
C MET A 101 8.30 -13.12 10.53
N ASN A 102 8.95 -13.35 9.39
CA ASN A 102 10.41 -13.44 9.31
C ASN A 102 11.12 -12.09 9.48
N VAL A 103 10.43 -10.97 9.29
CA VAL A 103 11.00 -9.63 9.51
C VAL A 103 10.38 -9.08 10.78
N LYS A 104 11.19 -8.82 11.79
CA LYS A 104 10.74 -8.45 13.14
C LYS A 104 11.09 -7.00 13.49
N TYR A 105 10.42 -6.41 14.47
CA TYR A 105 10.77 -5.07 15.03
C TYR A 105 10.71 -3.89 14.05
N ILE A 106 9.95 -4.03 12.96
CA ILE A 106 9.60 -2.93 12.07
C ILE A 106 8.13 -2.52 12.27
N ASN A 107 7.73 -1.33 11.81
CA ASN A 107 6.35 -0.86 11.99
C ASN A 107 5.30 -1.87 11.47
N ASP A 108 5.57 -2.49 10.31
CA ASP A 108 4.69 -3.51 9.72
C ASP A 108 4.52 -4.75 10.62
N TYR A 109 5.58 -5.15 11.34
CA TYR A 109 5.53 -6.26 12.28
C TYR A 109 4.59 -5.99 13.45
N TYR A 110 4.64 -4.77 14.01
CA TYR A 110 3.73 -4.38 15.09
C TYR A 110 2.29 -4.20 14.59
N MET A 111 2.11 -3.59 13.41
CA MET A 111 0.80 -3.33 12.81
C MET A 111 0.05 -4.59 12.36
N LYS A 112 0.76 -5.70 12.16
CA LYS A 112 0.18 -6.99 11.81
C LYS A 112 0.03 -7.94 13.00
N ASP A 113 0.15 -7.44 14.23
CA ASP A 113 0.10 -8.25 15.45
C ASP A 113 1.23 -9.28 15.56
N GLY A 114 2.34 -9.10 14.83
CA GLY A 114 3.49 -10.01 14.86
C GLY A 114 4.09 -10.19 16.25
N HIS A 115 4.09 -9.12 17.06
CA HIS A 115 4.50 -9.16 18.47
C HIS A 115 3.58 -9.98 19.38
N ILE A 116 2.28 -10.06 19.05
CA ILE A 116 1.33 -10.92 19.75
C ILE A 116 1.58 -12.38 19.33
N TRP A 117 1.73 -12.64 18.03
CA TRP A 117 2.05 -13.97 17.51
C TRP A 117 3.37 -14.53 18.06
N ASP A 118 4.42 -13.69 18.12
CA ASP A 118 5.71 -14.06 18.71
C ASP A 118 5.55 -14.44 20.19
N LEU A 119 4.77 -13.69 20.97
CA LEU A 119 4.49 -14.01 22.37
C LEU A 119 3.69 -15.31 22.50
N LEU A 120 2.72 -15.53 21.60
CA LEU A 120 1.89 -16.73 21.55
C LEU A 120 2.65 -18.00 21.14
N SER A 121 3.71 -17.87 20.34
CA SER A 121 4.51 -19.01 19.86
C SER A 121 5.21 -19.76 20.99
N ASN A 122 5.68 -19.01 21.99
CA ASN A 122 6.41 -19.52 23.16
C ASN A 122 5.63 -19.29 24.46
N PHE A 123 4.30 -19.34 24.40
CA PHE A 123 3.43 -19.03 25.52
C PHE A 123 3.39 -20.18 26.53
N ASP A 124 3.82 -19.92 27.76
CA ASP A 124 3.89 -20.91 28.86
C ASP A 124 2.73 -20.80 29.85
N TYR A 125 1.74 -19.94 29.56
CA TYR A 125 0.60 -19.66 30.43
C TYR A 125 0.97 -19.16 31.83
N SER A 126 2.20 -18.68 32.02
CA SER A 126 2.63 -18.00 33.24
C SER A 126 1.81 -16.73 33.47
N GLU A 127 1.74 -16.30 34.72
CA GLU A 127 1.14 -15.03 35.11
C GLU A 127 1.77 -13.86 34.35
N GLU A 128 3.10 -13.82 34.30
CA GLU A 128 3.86 -12.76 33.64
C GLU A 128 3.54 -12.66 32.13
N LYS A 129 3.58 -13.78 31.40
CA LYS A 129 3.24 -13.76 29.96
C LYS A 129 1.77 -13.45 29.74
N SER A 130 0.87 -13.87 30.63
CA SER A 130 -0.56 -13.58 30.54
C SER A 130 -0.85 -12.10 30.80
N GLN A 131 -0.18 -11.48 31.76
CA GLN A 131 -0.25 -10.04 32.01
C GLN A 131 0.31 -9.25 30.83
N LYS A 132 1.48 -9.65 30.30
CA LYS A 132 2.08 -9.02 29.13
C LYS A 132 1.19 -9.12 27.89
N LEU A 133 0.60 -10.29 27.65
CA LEU A 133 -0.36 -10.49 26.56
C LEU A 133 -1.59 -9.60 26.75
N SER A 134 -2.12 -9.52 27.97
CA SER A 134 -3.26 -8.64 28.29
C SER A 134 -2.95 -7.17 28.00
N GLN A 135 -1.76 -6.68 28.38
CA GLN A 135 -1.32 -5.32 28.07
C GLN A 135 -1.26 -5.05 26.56
N TYR A 136 -0.78 -6.02 25.76
CA TYR A 136 -0.81 -5.90 24.29
C TYR A 136 -2.23 -5.81 23.75
N LEU A 137 -3.16 -6.62 24.27
CA LEU A 137 -4.56 -6.59 23.86
C LEU A 137 -5.28 -5.30 24.27
N GLU A 138 -4.97 -4.73 25.44
CA GLU A 138 -5.49 -3.43 25.86
C GLU A 138 -5.01 -2.31 24.92
N LEU A 139 -3.73 -2.32 24.55
CA LEU A 139 -3.19 -1.38 23.56
C LEU A 139 -3.85 -1.56 22.19
N LEU A 140 -4.11 -2.81 21.77
CA LEU A 140 -4.79 -3.12 20.52
C LEU A 140 -6.24 -2.58 20.52
N LEU A 141 -6.97 -2.76 21.62
CA LEU A 141 -8.30 -2.19 21.81
C LEU A 141 -8.29 -0.65 21.77
N LYS A 142 -7.31 -0.03 22.43
CA LYS A 142 -7.14 1.43 22.44
C LYS A 142 -6.83 1.96 21.04
N TYR A 143 -5.96 1.28 20.30
CA TYR A 143 -5.61 1.60 18.92
C TYR A 143 -6.84 1.52 18.00
N ASP A 144 -7.61 0.42 18.05
CA ASP A 144 -8.82 0.25 17.24
C ASP A 144 -9.88 1.31 17.56
N TRP A 145 -10.03 1.69 18.84
CA TRP A 145 -10.93 2.75 19.26
C TRP A 145 -10.55 4.12 18.67
N GLU A 146 -9.28 4.50 18.74
CA GLU A 146 -8.79 5.77 18.19
C GLU A 146 -8.91 5.82 16.67
N ARG A 147 -8.61 4.70 16.00
CA ARG A 147 -8.82 4.55 14.56
C ARG A 147 -10.29 4.71 14.20
N SER A 148 -11.19 4.06 14.94
CA SER A 148 -12.64 4.13 14.70
C SER A 148 -13.19 5.54 14.86
N LYS A 149 -12.70 6.33 15.82
CA LYS A 149 -13.06 7.76 15.95
C LYS A 149 -12.63 8.56 14.72
N ASN A 150 -11.49 8.20 14.14
CA ASN A 150 -10.99 8.88 12.95
C ASN A 150 -11.84 8.52 11.71
N GLU A 151 -12.26 7.25 11.58
CA GLU A 151 -13.06 6.77 10.47
C GLU A 151 -14.50 7.31 10.44
N VAL A 152 -15.16 7.46 11.61
CA VAL A 152 -16.53 8.01 11.72
C VAL A 152 -16.56 9.53 11.48
N GLY A 153 -15.40 10.19 11.41
CA GLY A 153 -15.25 11.59 11.00
C GLY A 153 -15.51 11.87 9.51
N ILE A 154 -16.44 11.14 8.88
CA ILE A 154 -16.72 11.07 7.43
C ILE A 154 -16.93 12.45 6.80
N GLY A 155 -17.50 13.41 7.55
CA GLY A 155 -17.66 14.78 7.08
C GLY A 155 -16.34 15.46 6.70
N ARG A 156 -15.26 15.19 7.45
CA ARG A 156 -13.96 15.85 7.24
C ARG A 156 -13.26 15.36 5.97
N ALA A 157 -13.23 14.05 5.74
CA ALA A 157 -12.57 13.48 4.56
C ALA A 157 -13.32 13.78 3.26
N ALA A 158 -14.66 13.81 3.29
CA ALA A 158 -15.48 14.18 2.14
C ALA A 158 -15.30 15.65 1.77
N LEU A 159 -15.34 16.56 2.76
CA LEU A 159 -15.08 17.99 2.57
C LEU A 159 -13.66 18.24 2.02
N TRP A 160 -12.66 17.55 2.57
CA TRP A 160 -11.29 17.65 2.12
C TRP A 160 -11.11 17.19 0.66
N ASN A 161 -11.72 16.05 0.29
CA ASN A 161 -11.71 15.59 -1.09
C ASN A 161 -12.44 16.56 -2.04
N LEU A 162 -13.56 17.15 -1.61
CA LEU A 162 -14.30 18.15 -2.40
C LEU A 162 -13.45 19.40 -2.64
N LEU A 163 -12.81 19.93 -1.59
CA LEU A 163 -11.89 21.06 -1.70
C LEU A 163 -10.73 20.74 -2.66
N ARG A 164 -10.11 19.56 -2.51
CA ARG A 164 -9.02 19.13 -3.41
C ARG A 164 -9.47 19.07 -4.87
N TRP A 165 -10.65 18.52 -5.15
CA TRP A 165 -11.20 18.48 -6.51
C TRP A 165 -11.52 19.87 -7.05
N GLY A 166 -12.03 20.77 -6.21
CA GLY A 166 -12.24 22.18 -6.57
C GLY A 166 -10.93 22.87 -6.96
N LEU A 167 -9.84 22.62 -6.21
CA LEU A 167 -8.51 23.16 -6.52
C LEU A 167 -7.93 22.57 -7.80
N ILE A 168 -8.08 21.27 -8.05
CA ILE A 168 -7.66 20.64 -9.31
C ILE A 168 -8.37 21.31 -10.49
N PHE A 169 -9.67 21.52 -10.38
CA PHE A 169 -10.46 22.19 -11.42
C PHE A 169 -9.97 23.62 -11.66
N LEU A 170 -9.74 24.39 -10.59
CA LEU A 170 -9.21 25.75 -10.67
C LEU A 170 -7.82 25.82 -11.35
N ASN A 171 -6.88 24.95 -10.95
CA ASN A 171 -5.54 24.92 -11.57
C ASN A 171 -5.60 24.53 -13.04
N THR A 172 -6.56 23.67 -13.41
CA THR A 172 -6.79 23.28 -14.81
C THR A 172 -7.30 24.46 -15.65
N ILE A 173 -8.24 25.26 -15.13
CA ILE A 173 -8.69 26.50 -15.78
C ILE A 173 -7.50 27.43 -15.99
N MET A 174 -6.64 27.58 -14.98
CA MET A 174 -5.48 28.45 -15.09
C MET A 174 -4.41 27.96 -16.05
N PHE A 175 -4.25 26.65 -16.20
CA PHE A 175 -3.39 26.10 -17.24
C PHE A 175 -3.84 26.55 -18.63
N PHE A 176 -5.14 26.46 -18.92
CA PHE A 176 -5.70 26.91 -20.20
C PHE A 176 -5.60 28.43 -20.38
N TRP A 177 -5.89 29.21 -19.33
CA TRP A 177 -5.81 30.66 -19.39
C TRP A 177 -4.35 31.15 -19.56
N ALA A 178 -3.40 30.60 -18.80
CA ALA A 178 -1.98 30.95 -18.91
C ALA A 178 -1.41 30.59 -20.29
N ASN A 179 -1.89 29.50 -20.89
CA ASN A 179 -1.57 29.14 -22.27
C ASN A 179 -2.11 30.17 -23.27
N ASN A 180 -3.34 30.67 -23.07
CA ASN A 180 -3.91 31.70 -23.93
C ASN A 180 -3.14 33.04 -23.85
N VAL A 181 -2.64 33.39 -22.66
CA VAL A 181 -1.88 34.64 -22.42
C VAL A 181 -0.36 34.42 -22.62
N ASN A 182 0.07 33.25 -23.11
CA ASN A 182 1.48 32.87 -23.33
C ASN A 182 2.40 33.06 -22.09
N ASN A 183 1.88 32.87 -20.88
CA ASN A 183 2.68 32.94 -19.65
C ASN A 183 3.28 31.58 -19.29
N ILE A 184 4.47 31.31 -19.83
CA ILE A 184 5.21 30.04 -19.69
C ILE A 184 5.39 29.61 -18.23
N LEU A 185 5.72 30.54 -17.34
CA LEU A 185 5.96 30.24 -15.93
C LEU A 185 4.68 29.70 -15.26
N ASN A 186 3.54 30.35 -15.51
CA ASN A 186 2.25 29.91 -14.97
C ASN A 186 1.75 28.59 -15.57
N ILE A 187 2.11 28.29 -16.83
CA ILE A 187 1.82 26.98 -17.44
C ILE A 187 2.55 25.87 -16.65
N TYR A 188 3.85 26.03 -16.38
CA TYR A 188 4.60 25.02 -15.63
C TYR A 188 4.14 24.88 -14.18
N LEU A 189 3.89 25.99 -13.47
CA LEU A 189 3.46 25.94 -12.07
C LEU A 189 2.05 25.34 -11.93
N SER A 190 1.11 25.65 -12.82
CA SER A 190 -0.24 25.06 -12.82
C SER A 190 -0.23 23.56 -13.14
N PHE A 191 0.59 23.14 -14.09
CA PHE A 191 0.78 21.73 -14.40
C PHE A 191 1.36 20.97 -13.19
N PHE A 192 2.42 21.51 -12.58
CA PHE A 192 3.06 20.91 -11.41
C PHE A 192 2.10 20.83 -10.21
N SER A 193 1.42 21.93 -9.88
CA SER A 193 0.40 21.99 -8.81
C SER A 193 -0.70 20.93 -8.99
N THR A 194 -1.21 20.79 -10.22
CA THR A 194 -2.25 19.80 -10.56
C THR A 194 -1.76 18.37 -10.34
N ILE A 195 -0.53 18.05 -10.77
CA ILE A 195 0.06 16.72 -10.55
C ILE A 195 0.17 16.40 -9.07
N PHE A 196 0.65 17.33 -8.24
CA PHE A 196 0.78 17.09 -6.80
C PHE A 196 -0.58 16.90 -6.13
N LEU A 197 -1.58 17.72 -6.45
CA LEU A 197 -2.95 17.56 -5.93
C LEU A 197 -3.54 16.18 -6.27
N ILE A 198 -3.28 15.66 -7.47
CA ILE A 198 -3.72 14.30 -7.86
C ILE A 198 -2.93 13.23 -7.08
N LEU A 199 -1.62 13.40 -6.94
CA LEU A 199 -0.73 12.41 -6.34
C LEU A 199 -0.78 12.36 -4.80
N GLN A 200 -1.35 13.35 -4.14
CA GLN A 200 -1.43 13.45 -2.67
C GLN A 200 -1.89 12.16 -1.99
N TYR A 201 -2.96 11.51 -2.49
CA TYR A 201 -3.45 10.26 -1.90
C TYR A 201 -2.38 9.14 -1.91
N PHE A 202 -1.67 9.01 -3.03
CA PHE A 202 -0.59 8.05 -3.16
C PHE A 202 0.59 8.39 -2.25
N LEU A 203 0.95 9.68 -2.17
CA LEU A 203 2.03 10.17 -1.30
C LEU A 203 1.74 9.90 0.18
N ILE A 204 0.51 10.10 0.65
CA ILE A 204 0.10 9.76 2.03
C ILE A 204 0.39 8.28 2.32
N LYS A 205 -0.04 7.39 1.41
CA LYS A 205 0.16 5.93 1.55
C LYS A 205 1.64 5.53 1.50
N LEU A 206 2.48 6.28 0.78
CA LEU A 206 3.92 6.05 0.74
C LEU A 206 4.58 6.52 2.03
N LEU A 207 4.25 7.74 2.48
CA LEU A 207 4.78 8.36 3.69
C LEU A 207 4.37 7.58 4.95
N SER A 208 3.21 6.91 4.97
CA SER A 208 2.76 6.12 6.13
C SER A 208 3.58 4.88 6.40
N LYS A 209 4.44 4.49 5.46
CA LYS A 209 5.36 3.36 5.62
C LYS A 209 6.71 3.77 6.20
N LEU A 210 6.97 5.07 6.34
CA LEU A 210 8.21 5.57 6.90
C LEU A 210 8.29 5.23 8.40
N ASN A 211 9.50 4.92 8.83
CA ASN A 211 9.90 4.75 10.21
C ASN A 211 10.26 6.12 10.82
N PHE A 212 9.32 6.68 11.57
CA PHE A 212 9.47 7.99 12.21
C PHE A 212 10.51 8.05 13.33
N ASP A 213 11.08 6.92 13.74
CA ASP A 213 12.21 6.93 14.69
C ASP A 213 13.49 7.48 14.02
N SER A 214 13.61 7.43 12.69
CA SER A 214 14.83 7.86 11.99
C SER A 214 14.80 9.35 11.62
N ARG A 215 15.89 10.08 11.93
CA ARG A 215 16.01 11.53 11.63
C ARG A 215 15.90 11.82 10.13
N LYS A 216 16.43 10.93 9.28
CA LYS A 216 16.37 11.07 7.82
C LYS A 216 14.93 11.00 7.30
N GLU A 217 14.13 10.07 7.81
CA GLU A 217 12.75 9.89 7.36
C GLU A 217 11.83 11.02 7.83
N LYS A 218 12.11 11.61 9.00
CA LYS A 218 11.44 12.86 9.43
C LYS A 218 11.69 14.02 8.47
N ILE A 219 12.92 14.18 7.99
CA ILE A 219 13.27 15.23 7.02
C ILE A 219 12.57 14.97 5.67
N ILE A 220 12.55 13.72 5.21
CA ILE A 220 11.85 13.33 3.98
C ILE A 220 10.35 13.63 4.09
N LEU A 221 9.73 13.32 5.23
CA LEU A 221 8.32 13.64 5.46
C LEU A 221 8.08 15.15 5.44
N PHE A 222 8.92 15.94 6.11
CA PHE A 222 8.79 17.39 6.14
C PHE A 222 8.95 18.03 4.75
N LEU A 223 9.94 17.61 3.96
CA LEU A 223 10.14 18.11 2.60
C LEU A 223 8.99 17.70 1.67
N SER A 224 8.53 16.45 1.78
CA SER A 224 7.38 15.96 1.01
C SER A 224 6.11 16.71 1.37
N PHE A 225 5.95 17.08 2.65
CA PHE A 225 4.84 17.90 3.11
C PHE A 225 4.82 19.28 2.45
N ILE A 226 5.95 19.99 2.49
CA ILE A 226 6.06 21.33 1.88
C ILE A 226 5.74 21.25 0.38
N MET A 227 6.36 20.32 -0.34
CA MET A 227 6.24 20.26 -1.79
C MET A 227 4.89 19.75 -2.28
N ALA A 228 4.31 18.73 -1.63
CA ALA A 228 3.10 18.08 -2.11
C ALA A 228 1.81 18.63 -1.49
N PHE A 229 1.88 19.27 -0.32
CA PHE A 229 0.71 19.72 0.42
C PHE A 229 0.69 21.23 0.66
N VAL A 230 1.82 21.89 0.88
CA VAL A 230 1.79 23.35 1.11
C VAL A 230 1.84 24.10 -0.22
N PHE A 231 2.79 23.77 -1.09
CA PHE A 231 3.03 24.48 -2.35
C PHE A 231 1.81 24.54 -3.29
N PRO A 232 1.08 23.44 -3.59
CA PRO A 232 -0.03 23.49 -4.54
C PRO A 232 -1.19 24.38 -4.08
N TYR A 233 -1.43 24.44 -2.77
CA TYR A 233 -2.49 25.25 -2.19
C TYR A 233 -2.11 26.73 -2.16
N LEU A 234 -0.86 27.06 -1.78
CA LEU A 234 -0.34 28.43 -1.87
C LEU A 234 -0.43 28.97 -3.30
N TYR A 235 -0.02 28.15 -4.27
CA TYR A 235 -0.08 28.51 -5.68
C TYR A 235 -1.52 28.70 -6.17
N SER A 236 -2.44 27.81 -5.77
CA SER A 236 -3.87 27.93 -6.11
C SER A 236 -4.48 29.24 -5.59
N LEU A 237 -4.08 29.68 -4.40
CA LEU A 237 -4.53 30.96 -3.84
C LEU A 237 -3.94 32.16 -4.59
N TYR A 238 -2.64 32.14 -4.87
CA TYR A 238 -2.00 33.14 -5.72
C TYR A 238 -2.72 33.29 -7.07
N LEU A 239 -3.08 32.18 -7.70
CA LEU A 239 -3.84 32.16 -8.96
C LEU A 239 -5.23 32.78 -8.83
N THR A 240 -5.93 32.47 -7.75
CA THR A 240 -7.27 33.00 -7.49
C THR A 240 -7.23 34.53 -7.42
N ILE A 241 -6.21 35.08 -6.75
CA ILE A 241 -6.00 36.54 -6.65
C ILE A 241 -5.71 37.15 -8.02
N ILE A 242 -4.83 36.54 -8.83
CA ILE A 242 -4.53 37.03 -10.19
C ILE A 242 -5.79 37.07 -11.05
N LEU A 243 -6.58 35.98 -11.05
CA LEU A 243 -7.82 35.88 -11.81
C LEU A 243 -8.82 36.96 -11.40
N LEU A 244 -9.05 37.12 -10.09
CA LEU A 244 -9.99 38.10 -9.55
C LEU A 244 -9.58 39.53 -9.89
N ASN A 245 -8.28 39.83 -9.84
CA ASN A 245 -7.72 41.12 -10.25
C ASN A 245 -7.85 41.34 -11.76
N PHE A 246 -7.54 40.32 -12.58
CA PHE A 246 -7.63 40.41 -14.04
C PHE A 246 -9.04 40.71 -14.54
N TYR A 247 -10.07 40.11 -13.93
CA TYR A 247 -11.47 40.36 -14.26
C TYR A 247 -12.06 41.61 -13.58
N ASN A 248 -11.26 42.41 -12.86
CA ASN A 248 -11.69 43.57 -12.07
C ASN A 248 -12.87 43.27 -11.13
N LEU A 249 -13.04 42.00 -10.71
CA LEU A 249 -14.13 41.58 -9.83
C LEU A 249 -13.91 42.10 -8.40
N ILE A 250 -12.67 42.40 -8.05
CA ILE A 250 -12.28 42.89 -6.73
C ILE A 250 -11.27 44.03 -6.89
N LYS A 251 -11.53 45.19 -6.28
CA LYS A 251 -10.50 46.22 -6.03
C LYS A 251 -9.66 45.76 -4.85
N VAL A 252 -8.35 45.71 -5.03
CA VAL A 252 -7.38 45.34 -3.99
C VAL A 252 -7.52 46.30 -2.81
N ASN A 253 -8.16 45.83 -1.74
CA ASN A 253 -8.33 46.52 -0.46
C ASN A 253 -7.68 45.64 0.62
N LEU A 254 -7.26 46.24 1.75
CA LEU A 254 -6.63 45.54 2.89
C LEU A 254 -7.36 44.24 3.32
N LEU A 255 -8.70 44.20 3.27
CA LEU A 255 -9.50 43.01 3.60
C LEU A 255 -9.33 41.86 2.58
N VAL A 256 -9.18 42.21 1.29
CA VAL A 256 -8.90 41.28 0.19
C VAL A 256 -7.46 40.78 0.24
N ASP A 257 -6.54 41.56 0.81
CA ASP A 257 -5.14 41.16 0.98
C ASP A 257 -4.94 40.24 2.20
N ILE A 258 -5.71 40.45 3.28
CA ILE A 258 -5.62 39.67 4.52
C ILE A 258 -6.36 38.32 4.42
N LEU A 259 -7.50 38.27 3.73
CA LEU A 259 -8.34 37.06 3.61
C LEU A 259 -7.59 35.85 3.02
N PRO A 260 -6.79 35.97 1.93
CA PRO A 260 -5.99 34.87 1.40
C PRO A 260 -4.98 34.34 2.42
N VAL A 261 -4.36 35.21 3.22
CA VAL A 261 -3.40 34.82 4.25
C VAL A 261 -4.08 34.00 5.36
N ILE A 262 -5.28 34.41 5.78
CA ILE A 262 -6.09 33.65 6.75
C ILE A 262 -6.49 32.28 6.16
N LEU A 263 -6.91 32.24 4.90
CA LEU A 263 -7.25 30.98 4.22
C LEU A 263 -6.03 30.06 4.08
N VAL A 264 -4.84 30.59 3.77
CA VAL A 264 -3.57 29.84 3.80
C VAL A 264 -3.33 29.23 5.16
N LEU A 265 -3.46 30.00 6.24
CA LEU A 265 -3.21 29.52 7.60
C LEU A 265 -4.20 28.42 8.01
N ILE A 266 -5.48 28.55 7.62
CA ILE A 266 -6.51 27.53 7.85
C ILE A 266 -6.18 26.25 7.07
N ILE A 267 -5.81 26.37 5.80
CA ILE A 267 -5.45 25.22 4.95
C ILE A 267 -4.21 24.52 5.51
N ILE A 268 -3.13 25.23 5.78
CA ILE A 268 -1.90 24.65 6.36
C ILE A 268 -2.21 23.98 7.69
N SER A 269 -2.99 24.62 8.57
CA SER A 269 -3.37 24.04 9.86
C SER A 269 -4.19 22.77 9.69
N SER A 270 -5.11 22.73 8.72
CA SER A 270 -5.93 21.56 8.43
C SER A 270 -5.12 20.39 7.85
N GLU A 271 -4.13 20.68 6.99
CA GLU A 271 -3.24 19.68 6.40
C GLU A 271 -2.29 19.08 7.45
N ILE A 272 -1.71 19.93 8.32
CA ILE A 272 -0.90 19.47 9.45
C ILE A 272 -1.73 18.58 10.37
N PHE A 273 -2.96 18.99 10.69
CA PHE A 273 -3.85 18.20 11.55
C PHE A 273 -4.22 16.84 10.94
N PHE A 274 -4.52 16.81 9.64
CA PHE A 274 -4.86 15.58 8.92
C PHE A 274 -3.68 14.61 8.87
N LEU A 275 -2.47 15.09 8.57
CA LEU A 275 -1.28 14.26 8.59
C LEU A 275 -0.92 13.79 10.00
N TYR A 276 -1.05 14.67 11.00
CA TYR A 276 -0.86 14.30 12.39
C TYR A 276 -1.78 13.12 12.76
N GLN A 277 -3.08 13.18 12.44
CA GLN A 277 -4.00 12.08 12.72
C GLN A 277 -3.60 10.76 12.05
N ILE A 278 -3.08 10.81 10.82
CA ILE A 278 -2.69 9.60 10.07
C ILE A 278 -1.43 8.95 10.67
N PHE A 279 -0.41 9.75 11.01
CA PHE A 279 0.87 9.22 11.45
C PHE A 279 0.92 8.93 12.95
N ASP A 280 0.14 9.65 13.76
CA ASP A 280 0.26 9.62 15.22
C ASP A 280 -0.36 8.37 15.86
N ILE A 281 -1.54 7.91 15.41
CA ILE A 281 -2.26 6.81 16.07
C ILE A 281 -1.44 5.51 16.03
N GLY A 282 -0.97 5.13 14.84
CA GLY A 282 -0.16 3.92 14.68
C GLY A 282 1.21 4.02 15.36
N HIS A 283 1.84 5.21 15.32
CA HIS A 283 3.11 5.45 15.97
C HIS A 283 3.00 5.38 17.50
N LYS A 284 1.96 5.99 18.09
CA LYS A 284 1.67 5.90 19.53
C LYS A 284 1.51 4.46 19.98
N TYR A 285 0.72 3.67 19.25
CA TYR A 285 0.55 2.24 19.52
C TYR A 285 1.89 1.49 19.53
N ILE A 286 2.69 1.62 18.47
CA ILE A 286 4.02 0.98 18.36
C ILE A 286 4.95 1.45 19.48
N SER A 287 4.96 2.74 19.79
CA SER A 287 5.80 3.31 20.84
C SER A 287 5.48 2.74 22.21
N GLN A 288 4.20 2.56 22.55
CA GLN A 288 3.79 1.95 23.81
C GLN A 288 4.18 0.46 23.89
N ILE A 289 4.02 -0.30 22.80
CA ILE A 289 4.49 -1.69 22.74
C ILE A 289 6.01 -1.74 22.97
N LYS A 290 6.78 -0.90 22.28
CA LYS A 290 8.23 -0.81 22.46
C LYS A 290 8.63 -0.48 23.91
N LYS A 291 7.82 0.29 24.64
CA LYS A 291 8.03 0.57 26.08
C LYS A 291 7.78 -0.66 26.96
N ILE A 292 6.78 -1.48 26.65
CA ILE A 292 6.58 -2.77 27.33
C ILE A 292 7.74 -3.74 27.02
N GLU A 293 8.31 -3.65 25.82
CA GLU A 293 9.46 -4.45 25.40
C GLU A 293 10.82 -3.90 25.90
N LYS A 294 10.85 -2.79 26.64
CA LYS A 294 12.06 -1.99 26.94
C LYS A 294 13.09 -2.67 27.85
N ASN A 295 12.86 -3.94 28.22
CA ASN A 295 13.89 -4.83 28.78
C ASN A 295 14.86 -5.38 27.72
N LYS A 296 14.65 -5.08 26.42
CA LYS A 296 15.54 -5.51 25.34
C LYS A 296 16.79 -4.64 25.26
N THR A 297 17.96 -5.29 25.19
CA THR A 297 19.26 -4.59 25.15
C THR A 297 19.51 -3.95 23.78
N ASP A 298 20.31 -2.88 23.71
CA ASP A 298 20.72 -2.24 22.44
C ASP A 298 21.37 -3.25 21.46
N LEU A 299 22.04 -4.27 22.03
CA LEU A 299 22.61 -5.39 21.29
C LEU A 299 21.54 -6.25 20.60
N GLU A 300 20.41 -6.52 21.25
CA GLU A 300 19.30 -7.27 20.63
C GLU A 300 18.67 -6.49 19.47
N LEU A 301 18.50 -5.17 19.62
CA LEU A 301 18.00 -4.32 18.54
C LEU A 301 18.96 -4.33 17.33
N LYS A 302 20.27 -4.23 17.57
CA LYS A 302 21.30 -4.36 16.52
C LYS A 302 21.27 -5.75 15.87
N TYR A 303 21.13 -6.81 16.67
CA TYR A 303 21.01 -8.19 16.18
C TYR A 303 19.83 -8.33 15.22
N TYR A 304 18.63 -7.87 15.61
CA TYR A 304 17.45 -7.95 14.75
C TYR A 304 17.55 -7.08 13.50
N GLY A 305 18.25 -5.94 13.57
CA GLY A 305 18.60 -5.14 12.40
C GLY A 305 19.41 -5.94 11.37
N ILE A 306 20.46 -6.63 11.80
CA ILE A 306 21.30 -7.50 10.95
C ILE A 306 20.51 -8.70 10.45
N TYR A 307 19.74 -9.36 11.33
CA TYR A 307 18.89 -10.50 10.98
C TYR A 307 17.90 -10.16 9.86
N ASN A 308 17.18 -9.04 9.99
CA ASN A 308 16.23 -8.57 8.98
C ASN A 308 16.91 -8.28 7.64
N LEU A 309 18.12 -7.71 7.67
CA LEU A 309 18.91 -7.45 6.46
C LEU A 309 19.29 -8.75 5.77
N ASN A 310 19.81 -9.72 6.53
CA ASN A 310 20.16 -11.05 6.03
C ASN A 310 18.94 -11.78 5.44
N TYR A 311 17.78 -11.67 6.09
CA TYR A 311 16.54 -12.24 5.57
C TYR A 311 16.14 -11.61 4.24
N ARG A 312 16.16 -10.28 4.12
CA ARG A 312 15.88 -9.57 2.85
C ARG A 312 16.86 -9.95 1.75
N LEU A 313 18.14 -10.14 2.08
CA LEU A 313 19.15 -10.60 1.14
C LEU A 313 18.88 -12.03 0.68
N LYS A 314 18.51 -12.93 1.61
CA LYS A 314 18.11 -14.31 1.29
C LYS A 314 16.90 -14.31 0.37
N GLN A 315 15.89 -13.51 0.66
CA GLN A 315 14.70 -13.41 -0.18
C GLN A 315 15.03 -12.89 -1.58
N LYS A 316 15.83 -11.82 -1.71
CA LYS A 316 16.32 -11.35 -3.01
C LYS A 316 17.09 -12.43 -3.77
N SER A 317 17.95 -13.20 -3.08
CA SER A 317 18.68 -14.31 -3.68
C SER A 317 17.74 -15.40 -4.19
N TRP A 318 16.67 -15.71 -3.46
CA TRP A 318 15.63 -16.65 -3.89
C TRP A 318 14.85 -16.10 -5.09
N ASP A 319 14.42 -14.84 -5.04
CA ASP A 319 13.71 -14.20 -6.16
C ASP A 319 14.56 -14.26 -7.43
N ILE A 320 15.87 -14.01 -7.34
CA ILE A 320 16.81 -14.17 -8.48
C ILE A 320 16.88 -15.62 -8.97
N LYS A 321 16.91 -16.59 -8.05
CA LYS A 321 16.98 -18.03 -8.38
C LYS A 321 15.70 -18.54 -9.06
N TYR A 322 14.53 -18.02 -8.68
CA TYR A 322 13.23 -18.52 -9.14
C TYR A 322 12.61 -17.65 -10.25
N ASN A 323 13.06 -16.40 -10.44
CA ASN A 323 12.72 -15.55 -11.60
C ASN A 323 13.69 -15.70 -12.77
N ILE A 324 14.27 -16.90 -12.98
CA ILE A 324 15.02 -17.19 -14.20
C ILE A 324 14.05 -17.09 -15.39
N THR A 325 14.24 -16.08 -16.23
CA THR A 325 13.38 -15.88 -17.40
C THR A 325 13.81 -16.79 -18.55
N LYS A 326 12.89 -17.04 -19.50
CA LYS A 326 13.20 -17.73 -20.76
C LYS A 326 14.32 -17.01 -21.52
N GLU A 327 14.44 -15.71 -21.34
CA GLU A 327 15.47 -14.86 -21.95
C GLU A 327 16.86 -15.10 -21.34
N ASP A 328 16.94 -15.26 -20.02
CA ASP A 328 18.17 -15.64 -19.30
C ASP A 328 18.67 -17.02 -19.74
N VAL A 329 17.77 -18.00 -19.84
CA VAL A 329 18.10 -19.35 -20.35
C VAL A 329 18.58 -19.30 -21.80
N ASN A 330 17.94 -18.49 -22.64
CA ASN A 330 18.35 -18.32 -24.03
C ASN A 330 19.71 -17.64 -24.16
N LYS A 331 20.03 -16.68 -23.30
CA LYS A 331 21.35 -16.03 -23.22
C LYS A 331 22.43 -17.04 -22.83
N LEU A 332 22.18 -17.86 -21.81
CA LEU A 332 23.10 -18.92 -21.38
C LEU A 332 23.30 -19.99 -22.48
N LYS A 333 22.25 -20.42 -23.17
CA LYS A 333 22.35 -21.33 -24.33
C LYS A 333 23.22 -20.74 -25.45
N LYS A 334 23.05 -19.45 -25.76
CA LYS A 334 23.88 -18.75 -26.76
C LYS A 334 25.36 -18.72 -26.34
N GLU A 335 25.65 -18.47 -25.07
CA GLU A 335 27.02 -18.48 -24.54
C GLU A 335 27.64 -19.88 -24.56
N GLN A 336 26.90 -20.92 -24.16
CA GLN A 336 27.36 -22.30 -24.21
C GLN A 336 27.72 -22.72 -25.64
N ILE A 337 26.91 -22.36 -26.64
CA ILE A 337 27.19 -22.63 -28.06
C ILE A 337 28.47 -21.90 -28.50
N LYS A 338 28.66 -20.63 -28.10
CA LYS A 338 29.88 -19.87 -28.42
C LYS A 338 31.13 -20.53 -27.84
N ILE A 339 31.07 -20.97 -26.57
CA ILE A 339 32.19 -21.65 -25.90
C ILE A 339 32.49 -22.98 -26.58
N ARG A 340 31.47 -23.80 -26.89
CA ARG A 340 31.63 -25.09 -27.57
C ARG A 340 32.28 -24.93 -28.96
N LYS A 341 31.88 -23.91 -29.73
CA LYS A 341 32.51 -23.56 -31.01
C LYS A 341 33.99 -23.18 -30.85
N LYS A 342 34.33 -22.38 -29.82
CA LYS A 342 35.73 -22.02 -29.51
C LYS A 342 36.57 -23.25 -29.15
N ILE A 343 36.03 -24.16 -28.33
CA ILE A 343 36.72 -25.40 -27.92
C ILE A 343 36.97 -26.31 -29.13
N ASN A 344 35.93 -26.57 -29.95
CA ASN A 344 36.06 -27.42 -31.13
C ASN A 344 37.09 -26.86 -32.14
N LYS A 345 37.12 -25.54 -32.34
CA LYS A 345 38.13 -24.89 -33.20
C LYS A 345 39.55 -25.11 -32.67
N LYS A 346 39.77 -24.99 -31.35
CA LYS A 346 41.07 -25.27 -30.73
C LYS A 346 41.45 -26.75 -30.86
N LEU A 347 40.51 -27.67 -30.64
CA LEU A 347 40.76 -29.12 -30.74
C LEU A 347 41.12 -29.53 -32.18
N ASN A 348 40.36 -29.06 -33.17
CA ASN A 348 40.65 -29.33 -34.59
C ASN A 348 42.02 -28.77 -35.02
N LYS A 349 42.41 -27.58 -34.54
CA LYS A 349 43.75 -27.04 -34.80
C LYS A 349 44.85 -27.91 -34.19
N LYS A 350 44.63 -28.45 -32.99
CA LYS A 350 45.58 -29.36 -32.31
C LYS A 350 45.69 -30.71 -33.01
N LEU A 351 44.57 -31.28 -33.45
CA LEU A 351 44.52 -32.52 -34.22
C LEU A 351 45.21 -32.39 -35.58
N LYS A 352 44.95 -31.31 -36.33
CA LYS A 352 45.65 -31.03 -37.59
C LYS A 352 47.17 -30.94 -37.41
N LYS A 353 47.64 -30.22 -36.39
CA LYS A 353 49.09 -30.17 -36.07
C LYS A 353 49.67 -31.56 -35.76
N LYS A 354 48.93 -32.40 -35.03
CA LYS A 354 49.38 -33.77 -34.68
C LYS A 354 49.44 -34.67 -35.92
N LEU A 355 48.47 -34.56 -36.84
CA LEU A 355 48.45 -35.28 -38.11
C LEU A 355 49.60 -34.85 -39.03
N ILE A 356 49.85 -33.55 -39.17
CA ILE A 356 50.99 -33.03 -39.95
C ILE A 356 52.31 -33.56 -39.37
N LYS A 357 52.50 -33.50 -38.04
CA LYS A 357 53.70 -34.05 -37.39
C LYS A 357 53.87 -35.56 -37.64
N LYS A 358 52.77 -36.31 -37.70
CA LYS A 358 52.79 -37.75 -38.01
C LYS A 358 53.14 -38.02 -39.49
N LEU A 359 52.64 -37.19 -40.41
CA LEU A 359 52.96 -37.27 -41.84
C LEU A 359 54.43 -36.93 -42.11
N ILE A 360 54.95 -35.85 -41.53
CA ILE A 360 56.37 -35.48 -41.63
C ILE A 360 57.27 -36.62 -41.13
N ARG A 361 56.94 -37.23 -39.98
CA ARG A 361 57.70 -38.40 -39.48
C ARG A 361 57.68 -39.57 -40.47
N LYS A 362 56.54 -39.85 -41.13
CA LYS A 362 56.45 -40.91 -42.14
C LYS A 362 57.27 -40.60 -43.39
N LEU A 363 57.31 -39.33 -43.82
CA LEU A 363 58.11 -38.91 -44.98
C LEU A 363 59.61 -39.02 -44.70
N ILE A 364 60.08 -38.56 -43.53
CA ILE A 364 61.48 -38.70 -43.10
C ILE A 364 61.91 -40.18 -43.04
N ILE A 365 61.05 -41.07 -42.52
CA ILE A 365 61.35 -42.51 -42.50
C ILE A 365 61.48 -43.07 -43.92
N LYS A 366 60.67 -42.58 -44.87
CA LYS A 366 60.68 -43.05 -46.26
C LYS A 366 61.91 -42.55 -47.04
N GLU A 367 62.37 -41.32 -46.78
CA GLU A 367 63.60 -40.77 -47.36
C GLU A 367 64.85 -41.52 -46.83
N ASN A 368 64.87 -41.89 -45.55
CA ASN A 368 65.99 -42.64 -44.95
C ASN A 368 66.05 -44.13 -45.35
N THR A 369 65.05 -44.67 -46.04
CA THR A 369 65.03 -46.05 -46.56
C THR A 369 65.42 -46.17 -48.05
N HIS A 370 65.71 -45.05 -48.71
CA HIS A 370 66.13 -44.99 -50.12
C HIS A 370 67.58 -44.51 -50.30
N VAL A 371 68.41 -44.65 -49.27
CA VAL A 371 69.87 -44.43 -49.30
C VAL A 371 70.58 -45.77 -49.14
#